data_AF-A0A9P3PSL9-F1
#
_entry.id   AF-A0A9P3PSL9-F1
#
_cell.length_a   1.000
_cell.length_b   1.000
_cell.length_c   1.000
_cell.angle_alpha   90.00
_cell.angle_beta   90.00
_cell.angle_gamma   90.00
#
_symmetry.space_group_name_H-M   'P 1'
#
loop_
_entity.id
_entity.type
_entity.pdbx_description
1 polymer ?
#
loop_
_entity_poly.entity_id
_entity_poly.type
_entity_poly.pdbx_seq_one_letter_code
_entity_poly.pdbx_strand_id
1 'polypeptide(L)'
;MYTLYSSFALSLGCSRSLPSDNLQLDLLQEVLEVQKNSTLRVESWLPSFVYSQHHSFSALNNMAPVHSAFFGSHVIQNALTIIPWAWLILDYHWRLRKEVKGIWRPVALGHRPSNIAIVYVFLRYGALIGQSVNMVWSIVLMSKPFVQPLVCSGWFWLQSLLIQGLFGAVQYVVMLRVDALYFGDWRSRILLIFSWLTERVALAYVGVETHRSLQTDATCMTAHLPVNLVIGLVAIMVSVQLVVWMMTFAKIYGGPKSPLTKLLSRDGALVCAAIVSLYLIVVPYASAVTVLSHNLFAFMITMLSNLGCALILNLQCLAFDEPSKPSHTGVTSTWCLDTLQASVDTDH
;
A
#
# COMPACT_ATOMS: atom_id res chain seq x y z
N MET A 1 -5.43 -11.83 -5.92
CA MET A 1 -4.93 -10.71 -5.09
C MET A 1 -4.65 -11.17 -3.66
N TYR A 2 -5.65 -11.68 -2.92
CA TYR A 2 -5.47 -12.22 -1.56
C TYR A 2 -4.38 -13.30 -1.41
N THR A 3 -4.26 -14.25 -2.33
CA THR A 3 -3.24 -15.31 -2.31
C THR A 3 -1.82 -14.78 -2.49
N LEU A 4 -1.61 -13.91 -3.49
CA LEU A 4 -0.33 -13.20 -3.68
C LEU A 4 0.02 -12.32 -2.48
N TYR A 5 -0.97 -11.71 -1.83
CA TYR A 5 -0.77 -10.94 -0.59
C TYR A 5 -0.40 -11.80 0.61
N SER A 6 -1.06 -12.94 0.78
CA SER A 6 -0.71 -13.91 1.84
C SER A 6 0.72 -14.42 1.66
N SER A 7 1.10 -14.80 0.44
CA SER A 7 2.48 -15.19 0.11
C SER A 7 3.49 -14.06 0.33
N PHE A 8 3.12 -12.81 0.08
CA PHE A 8 3.99 -11.65 0.32
C PHE A 8 4.16 -11.34 1.81
N ALA A 9 3.08 -11.42 2.60
CA ALA A 9 3.12 -11.27 4.06
C ALA A 9 3.96 -12.37 4.73
N LEU A 10 3.88 -13.60 4.23
CA LEU A 10 4.73 -14.72 4.63
C LEU A 10 6.20 -14.50 4.22
N SER A 11 6.46 -13.97 3.02
CA SER A 11 7.80 -13.73 2.50
C SER A 11 8.56 -12.60 3.22
N LEU A 12 7.84 -11.64 3.82
CA LEU A 12 8.45 -10.57 4.64
C LEU A 12 8.97 -11.05 6.02
N GLY A 13 8.99 -12.35 6.29
CA GLY A 13 9.69 -12.92 7.45
C GLY A 13 9.05 -12.58 8.79
N CYS A 14 7.74 -12.35 8.84
CA CYS A 14 6.99 -12.22 10.08
C CYS A 14 6.40 -13.56 10.53
N SER A 15 7.22 -14.62 10.51
CA SER A 15 6.90 -15.85 11.25
C SER A 15 7.36 -15.65 12.70
N ARG A 16 6.55 -14.96 13.51
CA ARG A 16 6.54 -15.21 14.96
C ARG A 16 5.38 -16.13 15.21
N SER A 17 5.58 -17.10 16.11
CA SER A 17 4.51 -17.76 16.85
C SER A 17 3.45 -16.72 17.20
N LEU A 18 2.31 -16.84 16.52
CA LEU A 18 1.15 -16.03 16.77
C LEU A 18 0.77 -16.20 18.26
N PRO A 19 0.45 -15.12 18.98
CA PRO A 19 -0.15 -15.26 20.28
C PRO A 19 -1.54 -15.86 20.08
N SER A 20 -1.66 -17.18 20.26
CA SER A 20 -2.89 -17.99 20.19
C SER A 20 -3.73 -17.77 18.92
N ASP A 21 -3.85 -18.80 18.08
CA ASP A 21 -4.69 -18.81 16.87
C ASP A 21 -6.14 -18.32 17.13
N ASN A 22 -6.60 -18.40 18.38
CA ASN A 22 -7.90 -17.89 18.81
C ASN A 22 -8.04 -16.37 18.62
N LEU A 23 -7.01 -15.55 18.87
CA LEU A 23 -7.16 -14.09 18.79
C LEU A 23 -7.32 -13.62 17.33
N GLN A 24 -6.69 -14.32 16.38
CA GLN A 24 -6.78 -13.97 14.96
C GLN A 24 -8.11 -14.43 14.36
N LEU A 25 -8.59 -15.62 14.76
CA LEU A 25 -9.93 -16.10 14.43
C LEU A 25 -11.01 -15.21 15.03
N ASP A 26 -10.88 -14.80 16.29
CA ASP A 26 -11.84 -13.91 16.95
C ASP A 26 -11.92 -12.55 16.25
N LEU A 27 -10.77 -11.96 15.88
CA LEU A 27 -10.78 -10.66 15.19
C LEU A 27 -11.32 -10.76 13.75
N LEU A 28 -11.00 -11.85 13.05
CA LEU A 28 -11.49 -12.09 11.69
C LEU A 28 -12.99 -12.41 11.73
N GLN A 29 -13.45 -13.12 12.75
CA GLN A 29 -14.85 -13.40 13.02
C GLN A 29 -15.61 -12.16 13.46
N GLU A 30 -15.01 -11.27 14.25
CA GLU A 30 -15.58 -9.97 14.63
C GLU A 30 -15.71 -9.04 13.42
N VAL A 31 -14.72 -9.01 12.53
CA VAL A 31 -14.81 -8.27 11.25
C VAL A 31 -15.89 -8.86 10.35
N LEU A 32 -15.98 -10.19 10.24
CA LEU A 32 -17.02 -10.88 9.47
C LEU A 32 -18.42 -10.68 10.10
N GLU A 33 -18.52 -10.63 11.43
CA GLU A 33 -19.77 -10.32 12.13
C GLU A 33 -20.16 -8.86 11.96
N VAL A 34 -19.24 -7.91 12.05
CA VAL A 34 -19.49 -6.50 11.74
C VAL A 34 -19.95 -6.36 10.30
N GLN A 35 -19.34 -7.09 9.35
CA GLN A 35 -19.78 -7.12 7.96
C GLN A 35 -21.21 -7.68 7.86
N LYS A 36 -21.50 -8.83 8.46
CA LYS A 36 -22.82 -9.49 8.45
C LYS A 36 -23.91 -8.65 9.12
N ASN A 37 -23.58 -7.97 10.21
CA ASN A 37 -24.51 -7.13 10.97
C ASN A 37 -24.73 -5.78 10.28
N SER A 38 -23.75 -5.28 9.52
CA SER A 38 -23.92 -4.10 8.68
C SER A 38 -24.82 -4.37 7.46
N THR A 39 -24.77 -5.56 6.85
CA THR A 39 -25.74 -5.96 5.81
C THR A 39 -27.15 -6.08 6.37
N LEU A 40 -27.33 -6.67 7.56
CA LEU A 40 -28.64 -6.81 8.21
C LEU A 40 -29.21 -5.47 8.71
N ARG A 41 -28.36 -4.52 9.13
CA ARG A 41 -28.81 -3.19 9.58
C ARG A 41 -29.19 -2.27 8.42
N VAL A 42 -28.66 -2.46 7.21
CA VAL A 42 -29.10 -1.67 6.04
C VAL A 42 -30.53 -2.03 5.64
N GLU A 43 -30.96 -3.27 5.87
CA GLU A 43 -32.35 -3.70 5.63
C GLU A 43 -33.36 -3.02 6.58
N SER A 44 -32.95 -2.57 7.77
CA SER A 44 -33.86 -1.95 8.74
C SER A 44 -34.11 -0.45 8.53
N TRP A 45 -33.38 0.22 7.63
CA TRP A 45 -33.62 1.62 7.24
C TRP A 45 -34.54 1.80 6.03
N LEU A 46 -35.00 0.70 5.41
CA LEU A 46 -35.85 0.69 4.22
C LEU A 46 -37.39 0.82 4.42
N PRO A 47 -38.03 0.81 5.61
CA PRO A 47 -39.51 0.75 5.64
C PRO A 47 -40.25 2.04 5.29
N SER A 48 -39.60 3.22 5.21
CA SER A 48 -40.35 4.49 5.17
C SER A 48 -40.46 5.17 3.79
N PHE A 49 -39.79 4.67 2.75
CA PHE A 49 -39.79 5.34 1.42
C PHE A 49 -40.68 4.66 0.36
N VAL A 50 -41.38 3.56 0.70
CA VAL A 50 -42.10 2.72 -0.28
C VAL A 50 -43.62 2.90 -0.27
N TYR A 51 -44.21 3.71 0.63
CA TYR A 51 -45.67 3.75 0.81
C TYR A 51 -46.46 4.84 0.05
N SER A 52 -45.94 5.40 -1.05
CA SER A 52 -46.72 6.38 -1.82
C SER A 52 -46.49 6.30 -3.33
N GLN A 53 -46.69 5.12 -3.93
CA GLN A 53 -46.74 5.01 -5.40
C GLN A 53 -47.56 3.81 -5.90
N HIS A 54 -48.80 3.67 -5.43
CA HIS A 54 -49.60 2.46 -5.71
C HIS A 54 -50.53 2.51 -6.94
N HIS A 55 -50.44 3.53 -7.81
CA HIS A 55 -51.40 3.68 -8.92
C HIS A 55 -50.83 3.60 -10.36
N SER A 56 -49.62 3.08 -10.57
CA SER A 56 -49.07 2.91 -11.94
C SER A 56 -48.18 1.67 -12.11
N PHE A 57 -48.64 0.50 -11.65
CA PHE A 57 -47.80 -0.72 -11.53
C PHE A 57 -48.02 -1.81 -12.60
N SER A 58 -48.65 -1.50 -13.74
CA SER A 58 -48.83 -2.48 -14.83
C SER A 58 -47.80 -2.39 -15.96
N ALA A 59 -46.91 -1.38 -15.95
CA ALA A 59 -45.82 -1.23 -16.94
C ALA A 59 -44.41 -1.60 -16.42
N LEU A 60 -44.26 -1.94 -15.12
CA LEU A 60 -42.95 -2.12 -14.46
C LEU A 60 -42.46 -3.57 -14.33
N ASN A 61 -43.26 -4.56 -14.71
CA ASN A 61 -42.85 -5.97 -14.62
C ASN A 61 -41.71 -6.37 -15.58
N ASN A 62 -41.35 -5.50 -16.53
CA ASN A 62 -40.21 -5.72 -17.44
C ASN A 62 -38.90 -5.03 -16.98
N MET A 63 -38.87 -4.30 -15.85
CA MET A 63 -37.66 -3.62 -15.33
C MET A 63 -37.06 -4.25 -14.07
N ALA A 64 -37.71 -5.25 -13.48
CA ALA A 64 -37.21 -5.97 -12.29
C ALA A 64 -35.79 -6.56 -12.42
N PRO A 65 -35.32 -7.11 -13.57
CA PRO A 65 -33.99 -7.71 -13.63
C PRO A 65 -32.83 -6.69 -13.63
N VAL A 66 -33.08 -5.42 -13.92
CA VAL A 66 -32.02 -4.38 -13.95
C VAL A 66 -31.68 -3.91 -12.53
N HIS A 67 -32.67 -3.90 -11.63
CA HIS A 67 -32.50 -3.37 -10.27
C HIS A 67 -31.70 -4.32 -9.36
N SER A 68 -31.82 -5.64 -9.54
CA SER A 68 -31.06 -6.64 -8.77
C SER A 68 -29.57 -6.67 -9.14
N ALA A 69 -29.23 -6.46 -10.42
CA ALA A 69 -27.85 -6.34 -10.87
C ALA A 69 -27.15 -5.07 -10.33
N PHE A 70 -27.91 -3.98 -10.17
CA PHE A 70 -27.39 -2.70 -9.65
C PHE A 70 -27.04 -2.78 -8.16
N PHE A 71 -27.94 -3.31 -7.32
CA PHE A 71 -27.69 -3.41 -5.87
C PHE A 71 -26.51 -4.32 -5.50
N GLY A 72 -26.32 -5.43 -6.22
CA GLY A 72 -25.19 -6.33 -5.99
C GLY A 72 -23.83 -5.66 -6.21
N SER A 73 -23.75 -4.75 -7.19
CA SER A 73 -22.50 -4.07 -7.54
C SER A 73 -22.02 -3.12 -6.42
N HIS A 74 -22.93 -2.38 -5.78
CA HIS A 74 -22.58 -1.42 -4.73
C HIS A 74 -22.04 -2.10 -3.46
N VAL A 75 -22.62 -3.23 -3.05
CA VAL A 75 -22.17 -3.96 -1.86
C VAL A 75 -20.74 -4.48 -2.08
N ILE A 76 -20.46 -5.03 -3.27
CA ILE A 76 -19.13 -5.53 -3.62
C ILE A 76 -18.11 -4.39 -3.62
N GLN A 77 -18.44 -3.24 -4.22
CA GLN A 77 -17.54 -2.08 -4.25
C GLN A 77 -17.23 -1.55 -2.86
N ASN A 78 -18.24 -1.40 -2.00
CA ASN A 78 -18.05 -0.95 -0.62
C ASN A 78 -17.18 -1.94 0.15
N ALA A 79 -17.43 -3.25 0.04
CA ALA A 79 -16.59 -4.26 0.68
C ALA A 79 -15.12 -4.17 0.23
N LEU A 80 -14.88 -3.95 -1.06
CA LEU A 80 -13.54 -3.82 -1.63
C LEU A 80 -12.78 -2.57 -1.16
N THR A 81 -13.46 -1.51 -0.73
CA THR A 81 -12.82 -0.35 -0.07
C THR A 81 -12.55 -0.58 1.42
N ILE A 82 -13.44 -1.30 2.11
CA ILE A 82 -13.32 -1.56 3.57
C ILE A 82 -12.15 -2.50 3.85
N ILE A 83 -11.94 -3.52 3.03
CA ILE A 83 -10.86 -4.51 3.15
C ILE A 83 -9.47 -3.85 3.29
N PRO A 84 -8.98 -3.03 2.34
CA PRO A 84 -7.66 -2.44 2.41
C PRO A 84 -7.52 -1.43 3.56
N TRP A 85 -8.60 -0.77 3.97
CA TRP A 85 -8.61 0.13 5.13
C TRP A 85 -8.49 -0.66 6.45
N ALA A 86 -9.30 -1.69 6.64
CA ALA A 86 -9.25 -2.57 7.81
C ALA A 86 -7.88 -3.24 7.94
N TRP A 87 -7.30 -3.68 6.81
CA TRP A 87 -5.95 -4.22 6.78
C TRP A 87 -4.89 -3.21 7.22
N LEU A 88 -5.01 -1.95 6.81
CA LEU A 88 -4.09 -0.89 7.21
C LEU A 88 -4.18 -0.62 8.71
N ILE A 89 -5.38 -0.69 9.29
CA ILE A 89 -5.59 -0.59 10.74
C ILE A 89 -5.00 -1.80 11.47
N LEU A 90 -5.16 -3.01 10.94
CA LEU A 90 -4.59 -4.20 11.56
C LEU A 90 -3.05 -4.13 11.58
N ASP A 91 -2.44 -3.75 10.46
CA ASP A 91 -1.00 -3.51 10.38
C ASP A 91 -0.57 -2.33 11.29
N TYR A 92 -1.43 -1.31 11.46
CA TYR A 92 -1.26 -0.26 12.48
C TYR A 92 -1.02 -0.84 13.88
N HIS A 93 -1.98 -1.62 14.34
CA HIS A 93 -1.96 -2.20 15.68
C HIS A 93 -0.77 -3.17 15.86
N TRP A 94 -0.47 -3.98 14.83
CA TRP A 94 0.61 -4.96 14.89
C TRP A 94 1.98 -4.29 15.09
N ARG A 95 2.28 -3.22 14.35
CA ARG A 95 3.63 -2.61 14.38
C ARG A 95 3.80 -1.54 15.45
N LEU A 96 2.72 -1.08 16.10
CA LEU A 96 2.76 0.01 17.07
C LEU A 96 3.84 -0.17 18.15
N ARG A 97 4.02 -1.39 18.66
CA ARG A 97 5.06 -1.68 19.67
C ARG A 97 6.48 -1.44 19.16
N LYS A 98 6.77 -1.80 17.91
CA LYS A 98 8.08 -1.60 17.28
C LYS A 98 8.29 -0.12 16.95
N GLU A 99 7.23 0.53 16.47
CA GLU A 99 7.20 1.94 16.13
C GLU A 99 7.50 2.83 17.34
N VAL A 100 6.83 2.59 18.47
CA VAL A 100 7.05 3.34 19.72
C VAL A 100 8.51 3.24 20.16
N LYS A 101 9.11 2.06 20.06
CA LYS A 101 10.51 1.86 20.46
C LYS A 101 11.51 2.48 19.47
N GLY A 102 11.31 2.32 18.17
CA GLY A 102 12.29 2.71 17.15
C GLY A 102 12.21 4.19 16.74
N ILE A 103 11.02 4.79 16.77
CA ILE A 103 10.78 6.12 16.20
C ILE A 103 10.40 7.11 17.30
N TRP A 104 9.41 6.76 18.12
CA TRP A 104 8.86 7.72 19.09
C TRP A 104 9.74 7.93 20.32
N ARG A 105 10.43 6.88 20.82
CA ARG A 105 11.34 7.02 21.97
C ARG A 105 12.49 8.01 21.74
N PRO A 106 13.26 7.94 20.63
CA PRO A 106 14.32 8.92 20.37
C PRO A 106 13.79 10.37 20.33
N VAL A 107 12.64 10.57 19.67
CA VAL A 107 11.99 11.88 19.58
C VAL A 107 11.51 12.38 20.95
N ALA A 108 10.91 11.51 21.76
CA ALA A 108 10.48 11.84 23.13
C ALA A 108 11.65 12.20 24.05
N LEU A 109 12.85 11.65 23.80
CA LEU A 109 14.09 12.01 24.50
C LEU A 109 14.73 13.32 24.00
N GLY A 110 14.05 14.08 23.13
CA GLY A 110 14.53 15.37 22.63
C GLY A 110 15.53 15.27 21.47
N HIS A 111 15.73 14.09 20.86
CA HIS A 111 16.54 13.99 19.65
C HIS A 111 15.80 14.58 18.46
N ARG A 112 16.54 15.27 17.58
CA ARG A 112 15.96 15.80 16.33
C ARG A 112 15.42 14.64 15.48
N PRO A 113 14.21 14.76 14.89
CA PRO A 113 13.66 13.71 14.06
C PRO A 113 14.57 13.48 12.85
N SER A 114 14.95 12.23 12.63
CA SER A 114 15.71 11.87 11.43
C SER A 114 14.84 12.01 10.19
N ASN A 115 15.45 12.28 9.03
CA ASN A 115 14.71 12.33 7.75
C ASN A 115 13.91 11.04 7.51
N ILE A 116 14.44 9.89 7.96
CA ILE A 116 13.77 8.59 7.89
C ILE A 116 12.52 8.54 8.77
N ALA A 117 12.54 9.14 9.96
CA ALA A 117 11.36 9.22 10.84
C ALA A 117 10.24 10.06 10.19
N ILE A 118 10.58 11.17 9.55
CA ILE A 118 9.59 12.00 8.82
C ILE A 118 8.96 11.21 7.68
N VAL A 119 9.77 10.53 6.88
CA VAL A 119 9.29 9.68 5.77
C VAL A 119 8.42 8.54 6.28
N TYR A 120 8.78 7.93 7.41
CA TYR A 120 7.96 6.91 8.06
C TYR A 120 6.59 7.45 8.48
N VAL A 121 6.56 8.58 9.17
CA VAL A 121 5.31 9.22 9.63
C VAL A 121 4.43 9.52 8.41
N PHE A 122 5.00 10.02 7.32
CA PHE A 122 4.27 10.25 6.09
C PHE A 122 3.72 8.95 5.47
N LEU A 123 4.54 7.91 5.34
CA LEU A 123 4.11 6.60 4.81
C LEU A 123 2.96 5.99 5.62
N ARG A 124 3.01 6.13 6.95
CA ARG A 124 2.06 5.54 7.88
C ARG A 124 0.77 6.36 7.97
N TYR A 125 0.89 7.59 8.45
CA TYR A 125 -0.25 8.43 8.75
C TYR A 125 -0.84 9.08 7.50
N GLY A 126 -0.02 9.39 6.50
CA GLY A 126 -0.52 9.86 5.21
C GLY A 126 -1.41 8.82 4.53
N ALA A 127 -1.02 7.54 4.57
CA ALA A 127 -1.84 6.46 4.03
C ALA A 127 -3.11 6.20 4.86
N LEU A 128 -3.04 6.22 6.20
CA LEU A 128 -4.21 6.09 7.09
C LEU A 128 -5.24 7.20 6.84
N ILE A 129 -4.79 8.46 6.81
CA ILE A 129 -5.66 9.62 6.58
C ILE A 129 -6.25 9.52 5.17
N GLY A 130 -5.41 9.28 4.17
CA GLY A 130 -5.85 9.13 2.79
C GLY A 130 -6.86 8.02 2.57
N GLN A 131 -6.66 6.84 3.18
CA GLN A 131 -7.62 5.75 3.12
C GLN A 131 -8.91 6.05 3.88
N SER A 132 -8.84 6.73 5.02
CA SER A 132 -10.03 7.14 5.76
C SER A 132 -10.86 8.13 4.95
N VAL A 133 -10.22 9.11 4.30
CA VAL A 133 -10.90 10.02 3.37
C VAL A 133 -11.48 9.24 2.19
N ASN A 134 -10.73 8.29 1.62
CA ASN A 134 -11.19 7.40 0.53
C ASN A 134 -12.43 6.59 0.89
N MET A 135 -12.47 6.03 2.08
CA MET A 135 -13.62 5.28 2.57
C MET A 135 -14.84 6.20 2.73
N VAL A 136 -14.70 7.32 3.44
CA VAL A 136 -15.80 8.26 3.67
C VAL A 136 -16.32 8.81 2.34
N TRP A 137 -15.41 9.21 1.46
CA TRP A 137 -15.77 9.76 0.16
C TRP A 137 -16.46 8.71 -0.71
N SER A 138 -15.98 7.47 -0.75
CA SER A 138 -16.63 6.40 -1.51
C SER A 138 -18.05 6.14 -1.01
N ILE A 139 -18.27 6.10 0.31
CA ILE A 139 -19.62 5.90 0.89
C ILE A 139 -20.54 7.08 0.54
N VAL A 140 -20.07 8.31 0.71
CA VAL A 140 -20.88 9.53 0.49
C VAL A 140 -21.16 9.76 -1.00
N LEU A 141 -20.15 9.63 -1.86
CA LEU A 141 -20.26 9.93 -3.28
C LEU A 141 -21.16 8.92 -3.99
N MET A 142 -21.03 7.64 -3.63
CA MET A 142 -21.85 6.56 -4.21
C MET A 142 -23.31 6.60 -3.75
N SER A 143 -23.63 7.35 -2.70
CA SER A 143 -25.02 7.59 -2.28
C SER A 143 -25.75 8.64 -3.12
N LYS A 144 -25.03 9.44 -3.92
CA LYS A 144 -25.60 10.54 -4.70
C LYS A 144 -25.78 10.14 -6.17
N PRO A 145 -26.97 10.36 -6.77
CA PRO A 145 -27.23 9.99 -8.16
C PRO A 145 -26.48 10.87 -9.17
N PHE A 146 -26.11 12.10 -8.79
CA PHE A 146 -25.40 13.04 -9.66
C PHE A 146 -24.29 13.74 -8.88
N VAL A 147 -23.05 13.62 -9.38
CA VAL A 147 -21.86 14.24 -8.80
C VAL A 147 -21.29 15.26 -9.77
N GLN A 148 -20.91 16.44 -9.26
CA GLN A 148 -20.29 17.47 -10.10
C GLN A 148 -18.90 17.01 -10.60
N PRO A 149 -18.57 17.20 -11.89
CA PRO A 149 -17.29 16.76 -12.47
C PRO A 149 -16.05 17.31 -11.74
N LEU A 150 -16.12 18.53 -11.20
CA LEU A 150 -15.05 19.14 -10.43
C LEU A 150 -14.71 18.35 -9.16
N VAL A 151 -15.73 17.78 -8.51
CA VAL A 151 -15.60 16.97 -7.30
C VAL A 151 -14.94 15.63 -7.63
N CYS A 152 -15.34 14.99 -8.74
CA CYS A 152 -14.69 13.76 -9.24
C CYS A 152 -13.22 14.01 -9.59
N SER A 153 -12.93 15.13 -10.26
CA SER A 153 -11.58 15.53 -10.65
C SER A 153 -10.68 15.76 -9.43
N GLY A 154 -11.14 16.56 -8.47
CA GLY A 154 -10.39 16.81 -7.24
C GLY A 154 -10.12 15.53 -6.44
N TRP A 155 -11.10 14.62 -6.43
CA TRP A 155 -10.98 13.32 -5.80
C TRP A 155 -9.89 12.45 -6.44
N PHE A 156 -9.90 12.33 -7.77
CA PHE A 156 -8.88 11.61 -8.53
C PHE A 156 -7.48 12.18 -8.29
N TRP A 157 -7.34 13.51 -8.30
CA TRP A 157 -6.07 14.18 -8.03
C TRP A 157 -5.53 13.88 -6.63
N LEU A 158 -6.40 13.92 -5.62
CA LEU A 158 -6.02 13.59 -4.25
C LEU A 158 -5.46 12.16 -4.12
N GLN A 159 -6.16 11.17 -4.69
CA GLN A 159 -5.69 9.78 -4.69
C GLN A 159 -4.39 9.61 -5.46
N SER A 160 -4.28 10.24 -6.64
CA SER A 160 -3.08 10.18 -7.48
C SER A 160 -1.87 10.79 -6.78
N LEU A 161 -2.00 11.98 -6.21
CA LEU A 161 -0.93 12.66 -5.46
C LEU A 161 -0.50 11.86 -4.24
N LEU A 162 -1.45 11.25 -3.52
CA LEU A 162 -1.14 10.42 -2.36
C LEU A 162 -0.32 9.19 -2.77
N ILE A 163 -0.71 8.48 -3.82
CA ILE A 163 0.04 7.31 -4.31
C ILE A 163 1.41 7.71 -4.82
N GLN A 164 1.50 8.78 -5.60
CA GLN A 164 2.79 9.30 -6.06
C GLN A 164 3.68 9.65 -4.87
N GLY A 165 3.13 10.31 -3.85
CA GLY A 165 3.84 10.62 -2.62
C GLY A 165 4.35 9.37 -1.89
N LEU A 166 3.48 8.40 -1.62
CA LEU A 166 3.83 7.15 -0.94
C LEU A 166 4.87 6.34 -1.73
N PHE A 167 4.67 6.22 -3.03
CA PHE A 167 5.60 5.55 -3.93
C PHE A 167 6.97 6.26 -3.95
N GLY A 168 6.97 7.60 -3.97
CA GLY A 168 8.18 8.43 -3.87
C GLY A 168 8.91 8.25 -2.55
N ALA A 169 8.18 8.17 -1.44
CA ALA A 169 8.73 7.89 -0.13
C ALA A 169 9.40 6.51 -0.06
N VAL A 170 8.76 5.46 -0.59
CA VAL A 170 9.36 4.11 -0.67
C VAL A 170 10.66 4.13 -1.48
N GLN A 171 10.64 4.73 -2.68
CA GLN A 171 11.83 4.82 -3.51
C GLN A 171 12.95 5.64 -2.87
N TYR A 172 12.60 6.74 -2.20
CA TYR A 172 13.57 7.55 -1.48
C TYR A 172 14.28 6.72 -0.39
N VAL A 173 13.56 5.88 0.36
CA VAL A 173 14.18 4.97 1.34
C VAL A 173 15.11 3.95 0.66
N VAL A 174 14.71 3.40 -0.49
CA VAL A 174 15.58 2.50 -1.26
C VAL A 174 16.83 3.24 -1.75
N MET A 175 16.70 4.48 -2.23
CA MET A 175 17.83 5.30 -2.69
C MET A 175 18.80 5.63 -1.55
N LEU A 176 18.30 5.97 -0.36
CA LEU A 176 19.15 6.18 0.81
C LEU A 176 19.98 4.94 1.15
N ARG A 177 19.39 3.74 1.02
CA ARG A 177 20.11 2.46 1.22
C ARG A 177 21.22 2.27 0.20
N VAL A 178 20.95 2.58 -1.07
CA VAL A 178 21.96 2.46 -2.14
C VAL A 178 23.06 3.51 -1.96
N ASP A 179 22.72 4.75 -1.62
CA ASP A 179 23.71 5.82 -1.37
C ASP A 179 24.69 5.44 -0.24
N ALA A 180 24.18 4.86 0.84
CA ALA A 180 25.00 4.33 1.92
C ALA A 180 25.93 3.19 1.46
N LEU A 181 25.46 2.33 0.55
CA LEU A 181 26.24 1.22 0.01
C LEU A 181 27.39 1.68 -0.91
N TYR A 182 27.22 2.82 -1.59
CA TYR A 182 28.22 3.42 -2.48
C TYR A 182 29.20 4.36 -1.75
N PHE A 183 29.15 4.43 -0.42
CA PHE A 183 30.01 5.28 0.42
C PHE A 183 30.01 6.75 -0.05
N GLY A 184 28.89 7.24 -0.57
CA GLY A 184 28.75 8.63 -1.02
C GLY A 184 29.44 8.97 -2.36
N ASP A 185 29.70 8.01 -3.25
CA ASP A 185 30.15 8.33 -4.60
C ASP A 185 29.15 9.24 -5.32
N TRP A 186 29.58 10.47 -5.62
CA TRP A 186 28.73 11.52 -6.16
C TRP A 186 28.09 11.14 -7.51
N ARG A 187 28.77 10.31 -8.31
CA ARG A 187 28.25 9.85 -9.62
C ARG A 187 27.03 8.97 -9.44
N SER A 188 27.10 8.00 -8.53
CA SER A 188 25.99 7.12 -8.20
C SER A 188 24.79 7.91 -7.68
N ARG A 189 25.04 8.91 -6.83
CA ARG A 189 23.99 9.78 -6.26
C ARG A 189 23.32 10.63 -7.32
N ILE A 190 24.08 11.25 -8.23
CA ILE A 190 23.50 12.01 -9.36
C ILE A 190 22.65 11.09 -10.25
N LEU A 191 23.12 9.90 -10.56
CA LEU A 191 22.38 8.94 -11.38
C LEU A 191 21.06 8.52 -10.70
N LEU A 192 21.07 8.25 -9.39
CA LEU A 192 19.86 7.93 -8.63
C LEU A 192 18.87 9.10 -8.60
N ILE A 193 19.34 10.31 -8.32
CA ILE A 193 18.49 11.52 -8.29
C ILE A 193 17.90 11.81 -9.67
N PHE A 194 18.71 11.69 -10.72
CA PHE A 194 18.26 11.92 -12.09
C PHE A 194 17.23 10.88 -12.53
N SER A 195 17.47 9.61 -12.22
CA SER A 195 16.52 8.51 -12.48
C SER A 195 15.19 8.75 -11.75
N TRP A 196 15.26 9.09 -10.46
CA TRP A 196 14.08 9.43 -9.66
C TRP A 196 13.30 10.60 -10.23
N LEU A 197 13.98 11.69 -10.57
CA LEU A 197 13.33 12.89 -11.07
C LEU A 197 12.67 12.64 -12.43
N THR A 198 13.35 11.90 -13.32
CA THR A 198 12.81 11.50 -14.62
C THR A 198 11.52 10.69 -14.45
N GLU A 199 11.50 9.76 -13.50
CA GLU A 199 10.30 8.99 -13.16
C GLU A 199 9.17 9.87 -12.63
N ARG A 200 9.47 10.82 -11.73
CA ARG A 200 8.47 11.75 -11.19
C ARG A 200 7.84 12.62 -12.28
N VAL A 201 8.67 13.13 -13.19
CA VAL A 201 8.20 13.92 -14.33
C VAL A 201 7.33 13.08 -15.26
N ALA A 202 7.73 11.84 -15.55
CA ALA A 202 6.94 10.92 -16.37
C ALA A 202 5.59 10.57 -15.71
N LEU A 203 5.58 10.26 -14.40
CA LEU A 203 4.36 10.01 -13.62
C LEU A 203 3.42 11.22 -13.61
N ALA A 204 3.95 12.41 -13.39
CA ALA A 204 3.17 13.64 -13.40
C ALA A 204 2.58 13.92 -14.79
N TYR A 205 3.38 13.77 -15.85
CA TYR A 205 2.94 13.93 -17.23
C TYR A 205 1.81 12.96 -17.58
N VAL A 206 1.99 11.66 -17.31
CA VAL A 206 0.95 10.65 -17.58
C VAL A 206 -0.28 10.89 -16.71
N GLY A 207 -0.12 11.33 -15.46
CA GLY A 207 -1.23 11.71 -14.58
C GLY A 207 -2.06 12.85 -15.16
N VAL A 208 -1.42 13.92 -15.66
CA VAL A 208 -2.08 15.04 -16.33
C VAL A 208 -2.78 14.60 -17.61
N GLU A 209 -2.12 13.80 -18.44
CA GLU A 209 -2.69 13.36 -19.72
C GLU A 209 -3.86 12.39 -19.53
N THR A 210 -3.73 11.48 -18.56
CA THR A 210 -4.83 10.62 -18.12
C THR A 210 -6.00 11.48 -17.63
N HIS A 211 -5.71 12.50 -16.82
CA HIS A 211 -6.73 13.42 -16.34
C HIS A 211 -7.45 14.19 -17.44
N ARG A 212 -6.73 14.66 -18.47
CA ARG A 212 -7.33 15.35 -19.62
C ARG A 212 -8.16 14.41 -20.50
N SER A 213 -7.73 13.16 -20.62
CA SER A 213 -8.43 12.13 -21.39
C SER A 213 -9.65 11.57 -20.67
N LEU A 214 -9.74 11.76 -19.35
CA LEU A 214 -10.85 11.32 -18.51
C LEU A 214 -12.09 12.17 -18.80
N GLN A 215 -12.91 11.72 -19.74
CA GLN A 215 -14.31 12.13 -19.81
C GLN A 215 -15.01 11.52 -18.60
N THR A 216 -15.30 12.36 -17.61
CA THR A 216 -15.94 11.94 -16.36
C THR A 216 -17.45 11.89 -16.58
N ASP A 217 -18.02 10.69 -16.48
CA ASP A 217 -19.47 10.53 -16.41
C ASP A 217 -20.03 11.07 -15.09
N ALA A 218 -21.34 11.27 -15.00
CA ALA A 218 -22.04 11.76 -13.80
C ALA A 218 -21.80 10.88 -12.55
N THR A 219 -21.30 9.66 -12.73
CA THR A 219 -20.97 8.67 -11.70
C THR A 219 -19.48 8.65 -11.33
N CYS A 220 -18.68 9.62 -11.80
CA CYS A 220 -17.23 9.67 -11.65
C CYS A 220 -16.49 8.41 -12.15
N MET A 221 -17.10 7.64 -13.06
CA MET A 221 -16.46 6.47 -13.66
C MET A 221 -15.69 6.86 -14.92
N THR A 222 -14.54 6.21 -15.10
CA THR A 222 -13.69 6.35 -16.28
C THR A 222 -14.22 5.46 -17.40
N ALA A 223 -14.71 6.06 -18.48
CA ALA A 223 -15.21 5.28 -19.63
C ALA A 223 -14.09 4.48 -20.32
N HIS A 224 -12.93 5.10 -20.54
CA HIS A 224 -11.80 4.47 -21.22
C HIS A 224 -10.46 4.90 -20.61
N LEU A 225 -9.68 3.91 -20.18
CA LEU A 225 -8.30 4.12 -19.78
C LEU A 225 -7.39 3.92 -21.01
N PRO A 226 -6.57 4.90 -21.42
CA PRO A 226 -5.67 4.76 -22.56
C PRO A 226 -4.56 3.74 -22.23
N VAL A 227 -4.77 2.48 -22.61
CA VAL A 227 -3.91 1.33 -22.28
C VAL A 227 -2.45 1.58 -22.66
N ASN A 228 -2.19 2.26 -23.78
CA ASN A 228 -0.84 2.58 -24.23
C ASN A 228 -0.08 3.47 -23.24
N LEU A 229 -0.76 4.45 -22.63
CA LEU A 229 -0.15 5.33 -21.61
C LEU A 229 0.16 4.54 -20.34
N VAL A 230 -0.73 3.63 -19.94
CA VAL A 230 -0.55 2.78 -18.77
C VAL A 230 0.63 1.83 -18.96
N ILE A 231 0.74 1.17 -20.13
CA ILE A 231 1.86 0.28 -20.44
C ILE A 231 3.18 1.06 -20.44
N GLY A 232 3.21 2.24 -21.08
CA GLY A 232 4.39 3.10 -21.07
C GLY A 232 4.80 3.50 -19.65
N LEU A 233 3.83 3.84 -18.80
CA LEU A 233 4.08 4.16 -17.40
C LEU A 233 4.70 3.00 -16.63
N VAL A 234 4.11 1.80 -16.75
CA VAL A 234 4.64 0.61 -16.08
C VAL A 234 6.04 0.27 -16.57
N ALA A 235 6.30 0.41 -17.88
CA ALA A 235 7.65 0.20 -18.42
C ALA A 235 8.68 1.16 -17.79
N ILE A 236 8.34 2.44 -17.65
CA ILE A 236 9.22 3.44 -17.01
C ILE A 236 9.46 3.07 -15.54
N MET A 237 8.41 2.77 -14.77
CA MET A 237 8.54 2.45 -13.34
C MET A 237 9.36 1.17 -13.12
N VAL A 238 9.10 0.13 -13.90
CA VAL A 238 9.87 -1.12 -13.86
C VAL A 238 11.32 -0.87 -14.26
N SER A 239 11.57 -0.05 -15.28
CA SER A 239 12.93 0.26 -15.72
C SER A 239 13.75 0.95 -14.63
N VAL A 240 13.17 1.92 -13.91
CA VAL A 240 13.84 2.62 -12.80
C VAL A 240 14.10 1.66 -11.66
N GLN A 241 13.13 0.82 -11.32
CA GLN A 241 13.28 -0.18 -10.26
C GLN A 241 14.36 -1.22 -10.62
N LEU A 242 14.46 -1.62 -11.89
CA LEU A 242 15.51 -2.50 -12.39
C LEU A 242 16.88 -1.82 -12.33
N VAL A 243 17.01 -0.54 -12.69
CA VAL A 243 18.28 0.20 -12.57
C VAL A 243 18.77 0.21 -11.13
N VAL A 244 17.90 0.56 -10.17
CA VAL A 244 18.23 0.59 -8.74
C VAL A 244 18.63 -0.81 -8.24
N TRP A 245 17.90 -1.84 -8.67
CA TRP A 245 18.19 -3.22 -8.30
C TRP A 245 19.51 -3.71 -8.90
N MET A 246 19.79 -3.42 -10.17
CA MET A 246 21.03 -3.78 -10.86
C MET A 246 22.25 -3.08 -10.25
N MET A 247 22.13 -1.80 -9.85
CA MET A 247 23.19 -1.12 -9.11
C MET A 247 23.51 -1.83 -7.79
N THR A 248 22.45 -2.14 -7.03
CA THR A 248 22.57 -2.88 -5.76
C THR A 248 23.27 -4.23 -5.99
N PHE A 249 22.84 -4.96 -7.02
CA PHE A 249 23.39 -6.26 -7.39
C PHE A 249 24.86 -6.16 -7.81
N ALA A 250 25.20 -5.27 -8.74
CA ALA A 250 26.57 -5.07 -9.20
C ALA A 250 27.54 -4.79 -8.05
N LYS A 251 27.11 -3.99 -7.07
CA LYS A 251 27.92 -3.67 -5.89
C LYS A 251 28.14 -4.86 -4.96
N ILE A 252 27.18 -5.79 -4.87
CA ILE A 252 27.31 -7.02 -4.07
C ILE A 252 28.31 -7.99 -4.69
N TYR A 253 28.30 -8.12 -6.02
CA TYR A 253 29.20 -9.05 -6.71
C TYR A 253 30.62 -8.50 -6.83
N GLY A 254 30.80 -7.18 -6.93
CA GLY A 254 32.10 -6.53 -7.02
C GLY A 254 32.71 -6.08 -5.68
N GLY A 255 31.97 -6.21 -4.56
CA GLY A 255 32.37 -5.67 -3.26
C GLY A 255 32.63 -6.74 -2.18
N PRO A 256 33.19 -6.33 -1.02
CA PRO A 256 33.32 -7.22 0.13
C PRO A 256 31.94 -7.66 0.63
N LYS A 257 31.80 -8.95 0.93
CA LYS A 257 30.56 -9.56 1.43
C LYS A 257 30.36 -9.16 2.89
N SER A 258 29.54 -8.14 3.14
CA SER A 258 29.10 -7.81 4.50
C SER A 258 27.68 -8.32 4.75
N PRO A 259 27.30 -8.67 5.99
CA PRO A 259 25.93 -9.06 6.30
C PRO A 259 24.91 -7.95 5.94
N LEU A 260 25.35 -6.68 6.02
CA LEU A 260 24.58 -5.52 5.61
C LEU A 260 24.23 -5.58 4.11
N THR A 261 25.18 -5.91 3.22
CA THR A 261 24.92 -5.97 1.77
C THR A 261 23.92 -7.08 1.42
N LYS A 262 23.98 -8.24 2.11
CA LYS A 262 23.03 -9.35 1.92
C LYS A 262 21.61 -8.96 2.31
N LEU A 263 21.45 -8.21 3.41
CA LEU A 263 20.12 -7.76 3.83
C LEU A 263 19.56 -6.68 2.91
N LEU A 264 20.39 -5.71 2.51
CA LEU A 264 19.99 -4.69 1.54
C LEU A 264 19.54 -5.30 0.22
N SER A 265 20.23 -6.34 -0.27
CA SER A 265 19.92 -7.02 -1.52
C SER A 265 18.58 -7.73 -1.46
N ARG A 266 18.34 -8.48 -0.40
CA ARG A 266 17.10 -9.23 -0.17
C ARG A 266 15.92 -8.28 -0.11
N ASP A 267 16.01 -7.24 0.72
CA ASP A 267 14.94 -6.27 0.87
C ASP A 267 14.69 -5.49 -0.44
N GLY A 268 15.75 -5.10 -1.15
CA GLY A 268 15.64 -4.42 -2.45
C GLY A 268 14.99 -5.30 -3.51
N ALA A 269 15.33 -6.59 -3.55
CA ALA A 269 14.70 -7.57 -4.43
C ALA A 269 13.23 -7.79 -4.08
N LEU A 270 12.88 -7.86 -2.79
CA LEU A 270 11.49 -7.99 -2.33
C LEU A 270 10.65 -6.77 -2.73
N VAL A 271 11.17 -5.55 -2.55
CA VAL A 271 10.48 -4.32 -2.99
C VAL A 271 10.31 -4.31 -4.51
N CYS A 272 11.35 -4.67 -5.26
CA CYS A 272 11.29 -4.78 -6.71
C CYS A 272 10.20 -5.77 -7.16
N ALA A 273 10.24 -6.99 -6.60
CA ALA A 273 9.27 -8.03 -6.90
C ALA A 273 7.83 -7.62 -6.54
N ALA A 274 7.65 -6.93 -5.41
CA ALA A 274 6.36 -6.40 -4.98
C ALA A 274 5.78 -5.40 -5.97
N ILE A 275 6.59 -4.40 -6.37
CA ILE A 275 6.19 -3.35 -7.31
C ILE A 275 5.88 -3.96 -8.69
N VAL A 276 6.74 -4.83 -9.21
CA VAL A 276 6.53 -5.50 -10.49
C VAL A 276 5.25 -6.33 -10.46
N SER A 277 5.06 -7.14 -9.41
CA SER A 277 3.87 -7.98 -9.25
C SER A 277 2.59 -7.15 -9.13
N LEU A 278 2.65 -6.04 -8.40
CA LEU A 278 1.55 -5.09 -8.27
C LEU A 278 1.12 -4.55 -9.63
N TYR A 279 2.05 -4.13 -10.48
CA TYR A 279 1.73 -3.65 -11.83
C TYR A 279 1.26 -4.76 -12.78
N LEU A 280 1.87 -5.95 -12.72
CA LEU A 280 1.43 -7.11 -13.50
C LEU A 280 -0.01 -7.53 -13.18
N ILE A 281 -0.50 -7.25 -11.98
CA ILE A 281 -1.90 -7.49 -11.60
C ILE A 281 -2.76 -6.30 -12.02
N VAL A 282 -2.34 -5.07 -11.71
CA VAL A 282 -3.18 -3.89 -11.87
C VAL A 282 -3.41 -3.51 -13.32
N VAL A 283 -2.41 -3.63 -14.20
CA VAL A 283 -2.59 -3.28 -15.62
C VAL A 283 -3.63 -4.14 -16.33
N PRO A 284 -3.51 -5.49 -16.35
CA PRO A 284 -4.51 -6.31 -17.02
C PRO A 284 -5.87 -6.18 -16.34
N TYR A 285 -5.90 -6.06 -15.02
CA TYR A 285 -7.13 -5.86 -14.29
C TYR A 285 -7.85 -4.55 -14.67
N ALA A 286 -7.11 -3.43 -14.76
CA ALA A 286 -7.66 -2.15 -15.20
C ALA A 286 -8.12 -2.18 -16.66
N SER A 287 -7.53 -3.02 -17.51
CA SER A 287 -7.97 -3.20 -18.90
C SER A 287 -9.21 -4.07 -19.03
N ALA A 288 -9.39 -5.04 -18.12
CA ALA A 288 -10.51 -5.98 -18.14
C ALA A 288 -11.76 -5.45 -17.42
N VAL A 289 -11.58 -4.60 -16.39
CA VAL A 289 -12.67 -4.14 -15.52
C VAL A 289 -12.63 -2.62 -15.39
N THR A 290 -13.49 -1.92 -16.13
CA THR A 290 -13.58 -0.45 -16.15
C THR A 290 -14.15 0.14 -14.85
N VAL A 291 -15.01 -0.61 -14.17
CA VAL A 291 -15.80 -0.12 -13.02
C VAL A 291 -14.98 0.00 -11.72
N LEU A 292 -13.78 -0.59 -11.65
CA LEU A 292 -13.09 -0.81 -10.37
C LEU A 292 -11.87 0.09 -10.08
N SER A 293 -11.68 1.19 -10.80
CA SER A 293 -10.47 2.02 -10.71
C SER A 293 -10.23 2.60 -9.30
N HIS A 294 -11.28 2.95 -8.56
CA HIS A 294 -11.19 3.51 -7.21
C HIS A 294 -10.65 2.51 -6.18
N ASN A 295 -11.00 1.22 -6.32
CA ASN A 295 -10.54 0.17 -5.43
C ASN A 295 -9.04 -0.11 -5.62
N LEU A 296 -8.53 0.01 -6.84
CA LEU A 296 -7.11 -0.17 -7.13
C LEU A 296 -6.25 0.84 -6.37
N PHE A 297 -6.68 2.10 -6.30
CA PHE A 297 -6.01 3.12 -5.51
C PHE A 297 -5.98 2.75 -4.02
N ALA A 298 -7.07 2.20 -3.49
CA ALA A 298 -7.13 1.74 -2.10
C ALA A 298 -6.07 0.66 -1.80
N PHE A 299 -6.00 -0.36 -2.64
CA PHE A 299 -5.00 -1.43 -2.51
C PHE A 299 -3.56 -0.91 -2.66
N MET A 300 -3.32 -0.03 -3.63
CA MET A 300 -2.00 0.57 -3.87
C MET A 300 -1.49 1.34 -2.65
N ILE A 301 -2.33 2.20 -2.07
CA ILE A 301 -1.99 3.00 -0.89
C ILE A 301 -1.65 2.09 0.29
N THR A 302 -2.49 1.09 0.57
CA THR A 302 -2.27 0.14 1.68
C THR A 302 -0.97 -0.64 1.49
N MET A 303 -0.68 -1.10 0.27
CA MET A 303 0.54 -1.85 0.00
C MET A 303 1.81 -1.02 0.10
N LEU A 304 1.81 0.17 -0.48
CA LEU A 304 2.97 1.07 -0.40
C LEU A 304 3.25 1.50 1.03
N SER A 305 2.20 1.76 1.83
CA SER A 305 2.35 2.04 3.26
C SER A 305 2.99 0.88 4.01
N ASN A 306 2.43 -0.33 3.87
CA ASN A 306 2.93 -1.52 4.56
C ASN A 306 4.36 -1.88 4.15
N LEU A 307 4.64 -1.85 2.84
CA LEU A 307 5.96 -2.13 2.28
C LEU A 307 6.99 -1.10 2.75
N GLY A 308 6.66 0.19 2.67
CA GLY A 308 7.54 1.27 3.11
C GLY A 308 7.82 1.22 4.62
N CYS A 309 6.78 1.00 5.43
CA CYS A 309 6.92 0.86 6.88
C CYS A 309 7.77 -0.37 7.25
N ALA A 310 7.57 -1.51 6.58
CA ALA A 310 8.40 -2.71 6.78
C ALA A 310 9.86 -2.45 6.42
N LEU A 311 10.10 -1.79 5.29
CA LEU A 311 11.44 -1.43 4.84
C LEU A 311 12.16 -0.54 5.86
N ILE A 312 11.51 0.48 6.40
CA ILE A 312 12.13 1.38 7.39
C ILE A 312 12.38 0.66 8.71
N LEU A 313 11.42 -0.12 9.23
CA LEU A 313 11.60 -0.82 10.50
C LEU A 313 12.73 -1.86 10.41
N ASN A 314 12.86 -2.56 9.27
CA ASN A 314 13.96 -3.50 9.05
C ASN A 314 15.33 -2.81 9.03
N LEU A 315 15.41 -1.55 8.56
CA LEU A 315 16.66 -0.78 8.64
C LEU A 315 17.03 -0.46 10.09
N GLN A 316 16.05 -0.06 10.90
CA GLN A 316 16.30 0.35 12.27
C GLN A 316 16.78 -0.82 13.14
N CYS A 317 16.27 -2.02 12.88
CA CYS A 317 16.70 -3.22 13.59
C CYS A 317 18.22 -3.48 13.47
N LEU A 318 18.83 -3.17 12.32
CA LEU A 318 20.26 -3.37 12.11
C LEU A 318 21.14 -2.40 12.90
N ALA A 319 20.69 -1.17 13.08
CA ALA A 319 21.46 -0.14 13.75
C ALA A 319 21.69 -0.45 15.25
N PHE A 320 20.83 -1.28 15.85
CA PHE A 320 20.96 -1.68 17.26
C PHE A 320 21.83 -2.92 17.48
N ASP A 321 22.03 -3.74 16.45
CA ASP A 321 22.75 -5.00 16.56
C ASP A 321 24.27 -4.84 16.34
N GLU A 322 24.75 -3.65 15.93
CA GLU A 322 26.19 -3.41 15.85
C GLU A 322 26.76 -3.39 17.28
N PRO A 323 27.46 -4.45 17.71
CA PRO A 323 27.98 -4.51 19.06
C PRO A 323 29.09 -3.47 19.10
N SER A 324 28.85 -2.37 19.78
CA SER A 324 29.90 -1.45 20.20
C SER A 324 30.89 -2.27 21.01
N LYS A 325 31.91 -2.83 20.34
CA LYS A 325 32.98 -3.68 20.91
C LYS A 325 33.21 -3.32 22.38
N PRO A 326 32.65 -4.08 23.34
CA PRO A 326 33.08 -3.97 24.71
C PRO A 326 34.19 -4.99 24.84
N SER A 327 35.38 -4.50 25.21
CA SER A 327 36.30 -5.28 26.03
C SER A 327 35.50 -6.15 27.01
N HIS A 328 35.61 -7.47 26.88
CA HIS A 328 35.22 -8.49 27.85
C HIS A 328 34.23 -8.07 28.94
N THR A 329 32.95 -8.41 28.80
CA THR A 329 32.13 -9.20 29.77
C THR A 329 30.66 -9.13 29.38
N GLY A 330 30.00 -10.30 29.40
CA GLY A 330 28.77 -10.56 28.68
C GLY A 330 27.51 -9.92 29.27
N VAL A 331 26.61 -9.56 28.36
CA VAL A 331 25.17 -9.84 28.33
C VAL A 331 24.70 -9.27 26.98
N THR A 332 24.60 -10.13 25.97
CA THR A 332 24.09 -9.77 24.63
C THR A 332 22.57 -9.84 24.63
N SER A 333 21.91 -8.70 24.44
CA SER A 333 20.47 -8.62 24.22
C SER A 333 20.14 -8.89 22.74
N THR A 334 20.12 -10.17 22.37
CA THR A 334 19.71 -10.68 21.06
C THR A 334 18.18 -10.66 20.96
N TRP A 335 17.59 -9.69 20.26
CA TRP A 335 16.13 -9.69 20.03
C TRP A 335 15.72 -9.39 18.58
N CYS A 336 16.66 -9.02 17.71
CA CYS A 336 16.39 -8.71 16.30
C CYS A 336 16.64 -9.88 15.33
N LEU A 337 17.52 -10.82 15.67
CA LEU A 337 17.89 -11.94 14.78
C LEU A 337 17.24 -13.29 15.14
N ASP A 338 16.77 -13.47 16.37
CA ASP A 338 16.33 -14.79 16.87
C ASP A 338 15.09 -15.35 16.15
N THR A 339 14.28 -14.50 15.50
CA THR A 339 13.13 -14.98 14.70
C THR A 339 13.50 -15.57 13.34
N LEU A 340 14.72 -15.35 12.85
CA LEU A 340 15.19 -15.95 11.59
C LEU A 340 16.12 -17.14 11.82
N GLN A 341 16.75 -17.24 13.00
CA GLN A 341 17.57 -18.40 13.39
C GLN A 341 16.70 -19.56 13.90
N ALA A 342 15.62 -19.26 14.64
CA ALA A 342 14.74 -20.29 15.21
C ALA A 342 13.92 -21.09 14.17
N SER A 343 13.90 -20.69 12.89
CA SER A 343 13.30 -21.48 11.80
C SER A 343 14.30 -22.32 11.00
N VAL A 344 15.60 -22.20 11.28
CA VAL A 344 16.66 -22.98 10.61
C VAL A 344 17.16 -24.11 11.51
N ASP A 345 17.03 -23.99 12.83
CA ASP A 345 17.47 -25.01 13.79
C ASP A 345 16.41 -26.09 14.11
N THR A 346 15.25 -26.08 13.45
CA THR A 346 14.20 -27.12 13.63
C THR A 346 14.19 -28.24 12.58
N ASP A 347 15.13 -28.25 11.63
CA ASP A 347 15.24 -29.29 10.59
C ASP A 347 16.54 -30.12 10.67
N HIS A 348 17.11 -30.30 11.88
CA HIS A 348 18.20 -31.24 12.12
C HIS A 348 17.94 -32.22 13.26
#